data_AF-A0A8K0NW55-F1
#
_entry.id   AF-A0A8K0NW55-F1
#
_cell.length_a   1.000
_cell.length_b   1.000
_cell.length_c   1.000
_cell.angle_alpha   90.00
_cell.angle_beta   90.00
_cell.angle_gamma   90.00
#
_symmetry.space_group_name_H-M   'P 1'
#
loop_
_entity.id
_entity.type
_entity.pdbx_description
1 polymer ?
#
loop_
_entity_poly.entity_id
_entity_poly.type
_entity_poly.pdbx_seq_one_letter_code
_entity_poly.pdbx_strand_id
1 'polypeptide(L)'
;MAKEERNETTEGQIIPYMWMVRPCLVYQEEYSDCKSIRGRFHQYFIHGETIDCNQWLRDSENCKRWEESKNLSALNSLIDSEKKRKTERLRKYVENDIWELRDEPPQDWNKPLPEWMEKEYSSTYLAFKSVERKSKTAEVVNESLCVIS
;
A
#
# COMPACT_ATOMS: atom_id res chain seq x y z
N MET A 1 14.98 23.38 27.53
CA MET A 1 13.71 24.09 27.75
C MET A 1 12.64 23.39 26.93
N ALA A 2 11.76 22.66 27.61
CA ALA A 2 10.65 21.96 27.00
C ALA A 2 9.62 22.97 26.47
N LYS A 3 9.15 22.79 25.24
CA LYS A 3 7.91 23.42 24.78
C LYS A 3 6.88 22.31 24.61
N GLU A 4 5.94 22.31 25.55
CA GLU A 4 4.79 21.44 25.62
C GLU A 4 3.67 22.16 24.87
N GLU A 5 3.36 21.71 23.65
CA GLU A 5 2.24 22.24 22.88
C GLU A 5 0.95 21.54 23.32
N ARG A 6 0.21 22.22 24.21
CA ARG A 6 -1.21 21.92 24.48
C ARG A 6 -2.05 22.56 23.39
N ASN A 7 -2.69 21.75 22.55
CA ASN A 7 -3.71 22.24 21.63
C ASN A 7 -5.10 21.99 22.23
N GLU A 8 -5.75 23.09 22.62
CA GLU A 8 -7.15 23.17 23.02
C GLU A 8 -8.05 22.80 21.85
N THR A 9 -9.01 21.91 22.08
CA THR A 9 -9.99 21.46 21.08
C THR A 9 -11.17 22.42 20.95
N THR A 10 -11.25 23.10 19.80
CA THR A 10 -12.45 23.81 19.34
C THR A 10 -13.10 23.04 18.20
N GLU A 11 -14.43 23.01 18.19
CA GLU A 11 -15.27 22.29 17.21
C GLU A 11 -14.88 22.63 15.76
N GLY A 12 -14.63 21.59 14.95
CA GLY A 12 -14.16 21.71 13.57
C GLY A 12 -12.65 21.48 13.35
N GLN A 13 -11.92 21.01 14.36
CA GLN A 13 -10.49 20.75 14.24
C GLN A 13 -10.17 19.57 13.30
N ILE A 14 -9.52 19.90 12.19
CA ILE A 14 -8.81 18.94 11.35
C ILE A 14 -7.70 18.33 12.22
N ILE A 15 -7.88 17.09 12.65
CA ILE A 15 -6.84 16.39 13.39
C ILE A 15 -5.72 16.06 12.39
N PRO A 16 -4.50 16.60 12.59
CA PRO A 16 -3.41 16.40 11.65
C PRO A 16 -3.06 14.91 11.56
N TYR A 17 -2.83 14.42 10.33
CA TYR A 17 -2.45 13.03 10.05
C TYR A 17 -3.50 11.94 10.38
N MET A 18 -4.74 12.31 10.70
CA MET A 18 -5.83 11.35 10.92
C MET A 18 -6.05 10.41 9.73
N TRP A 19 -5.82 10.89 8.51
CA TRP A 19 -5.92 10.09 7.27
C TRP A 19 -4.92 8.92 7.20
N MET A 20 -3.87 8.92 8.02
CA MET A 20 -2.91 7.81 8.10
C MET A 20 -3.45 6.62 8.89
N VAL A 21 -4.45 6.84 9.75
CA VAL A 21 -5.01 5.81 10.62
C VAL A 21 -5.90 4.87 9.82
N ARG A 22 -5.69 3.56 9.99
CA ARG A 22 -6.48 2.50 9.34
C ARG A 22 -7.70 2.11 10.19
N PRO A 23 -8.71 1.46 9.61
CA PRO A 23 -9.82 0.90 10.39
C PRO A 23 -9.33 -0.06 11.47
N CYS A 24 -9.96 -0.06 12.65
CA CYS A 24 -9.50 -0.86 13.78
C CYS A 24 -9.46 -2.37 13.51
N LEU A 25 -10.33 -2.87 12.62
CA LEU A 25 -10.32 -4.26 12.18
C LEU A 25 -8.98 -4.68 11.58
N VAL A 26 -8.36 -3.81 10.78
CA VAL A 26 -7.08 -4.08 10.12
C VAL A 26 -6.00 -4.33 11.16
N TYR A 27 -5.93 -3.52 12.22
CA TYR A 27 -4.94 -3.73 13.29
C TYR A 27 -5.11 -5.07 14.01
N GLN A 28 -6.36 -5.50 14.18
CA GLN A 28 -6.66 -6.78 14.82
C GLN A 28 -6.32 -7.97 13.92
N GLU A 29 -6.59 -7.86 12.62
CA GLU A 29 -6.20 -8.86 11.61
C GLU A 29 -4.68 -9.00 11.54
N GLU A 30 -3.94 -7.89 11.46
CA GLU A 30 -2.47 -7.87 11.44
C GLU A 30 -1.88 -8.53 12.69
N TYR A 31 -2.47 -8.28 13.87
CA TYR A 31 -2.06 -8.93 15.10
C TYR A 31 -2.31 -10.45 15.07
N SER A 32 -3.48 -10.87 14.58
CA SER A 32 -3.83 -12.29 14.41
C SER A 32 -2.87 -12.98 13.45
N ASP A 33 -2.59 -12.36 12.31
CA ASP A 33 -1.67 -12.89 11.30
C ASP A 33 -0.24 -12.97 11.82
N CYS A 34 0.22 -11.94 12.55
CA CYS A 34 1.53 -11.94 13.18
C CYS A 34 1.71 -13.09 14.17
N LYS A 35 0.65 -13.47 14.90
CA LYS A 35 0.66 -14.59 15.85
C LYS A 35 0.35 -15.95 15.23
N SER A 36 -0.24 -15.98 14.04
CA SER A 36 -0.59 -17.22 13.37
C SER A 36 0.64 -18.09 13.10
N ILE A 37 0.47 -19.43 13.07
CA ILE A 37 1.57 -20.38 12.80
C ILE A 37 2.24 -20.06 11.46
N ARG A 38 1.43 -19.76 10.44
CA ARG A 38 1.92 -19.39 9.11
C ARG A 38 2.70 -18.08 9.14
N GLY A 39 2.21 -17.07 9.87
CA GLY A 39 2.91 -15.80 10.04
C GLY A 39 4.23 -15.95 10.78
N ARG A 40 4.28 -16.76 11.85
CA ARG A 40 5.52 -17.08 12.57
C ARG A 40 6.53 -17.83 11.70
N PHE A 41 6.07 -18.76 10.89
CA PHE A 41 6.92 -19.46 9.93
C PHE A 41 7.54 -18.48 8.91
N HIS A 42 6.74 -17.57 8.35
CA HIS A 42 7.24 -16.55 7.42
C HIS A 42 8.22 -15.57 8.07
N GLN A 43 7.94 -15.13 9.30
CA GLN A 43 8.86 -14.27 10.06
C GLN A 43 10.20 -14.95 10.27
N TYR A 44 10.20 -16.22 10.67
CA TYR A 44 11.41 -17.00 10.84
C TYR A 44 12.18 -17.16 9.52
N PHE A 45 11.49 -17.38 8.40
CA PHE A 45 12.13 -17.47 7.09
C PHE A 45 12.79 -16.16 6.64
N ILE A 46 12.16 -15.01 6.92
CA ILE A 46 12.65 -13.69 6.49
C ILE A 46 13.72 -13.13 7.43
N HIS A 47 13.51 -13.26 8.74
CA HIS A 47 14.32 -12.60 9.77
C HIS A 47 15.20 -13.56 10.58
N GLY A 48 14.99 -14.86 10.48
CA GLY A 48 15.67 -15.88 11.31
C GLY A 48 15.13 -15.99 12.74
N GLU A 49 14.19 -15.12 13.13
CA GLU A 49 13.60 -15.08 14.46
C GLU A 49 12.13 -14.64 14.40
N THR A 50 11.42 -14.82 15.52
CA THR A 50 10.04 -14.34 15.65
C THR A 50 10.03 -12.92 16.18
N ILE A 51 9.29 -12.03 15.54
CA ILE A 51 9.20 -10.60 15.92
C ILE A 51 8.18 -10.35 17.04
N ASP A 52 8.30 -9.23 17.74
CA ASP A 52 7.31 -8.84 18.74
C ASP A 52 6.00 -8.33 18.09
N CYS A 53 4.92 -9.10 18.24
CA CYS A 53 3.59 -8.74 17.73
C CYS A 53 2.82 -7.79 18.67
N ASN A 54 3.32 -7.49 19.86
CA ASN A 54 2.61 -6.68 20.84
C ASN A 54 2.34 -5.25 20.36
N GLN A 55 3.13 -4.74 19.41
CA GLN A 55 2.87 -3.44 18.79
C GLN A 55 1.48 -3.39 18.14
N TRP A 56 1.12 -4.41 17.35
CA TRP A 56 -0.17 -4.47 16.67
C TRP A 56 -1.34 -4.55 17.66
N LEU A 57 -1.16 -5.27 18.77
CA LEU A 57 -2.15 -5.33 19.84
C LEU A 57 -2.40 -3.95 20.45
N ARG A 58 -1.32 -3.24 20.81
CA ARG A 58 -1.40 -1.88 21.38
C ARG A 58 -2.08 -0.91 20.42
N ASP A 59 -1.74 -0.99 19.13
CA ASP A 59 -2.37 -0.15 18.10
C ASP A 59 -3.87 -0.48 17.95
N SER A 60 -4.25 -1.76 18.02
CA SER A 60 -5.65 -2.17 17.99
C SER A 60 -6.43 -1.64 19.20
N GLU A 61 -5.85 -1.67 20.40
CA GLU A 61 -6.45 -1.14 21.63
C GLU A 61 -6.56 0.39 21.58
N ASN A 62 -5.51 1.07 21.12
CA ASN A 62 -5.51 2.53 20.97
C ASN A 62 -6.55 2.98 19.94
N CYS A 63 -6.71 2.23 18.85
CA CYS A 63 -7.73 2.48 17.84
C CYS A 63 -9.15 2.36 18.44
N LYS A 64 -9.43 1.27 19.18
CA LYS A 64 -10.73 1.10 19.87
C LYS A 64 -11.01 2.21 20.88
N ARG A 65 -10.00 2.59 21.69
CA ARG A 65 -10.12 3.71 22.64
C ARG A 65 -10.43 5.02 21.94
N TRP A 66 -9.84 5.26 20.77
CA TRP A 66 -10.16 6.44 19.96
C TRP A 66 -11.60 6.41 19.43
N GLU A 67 -12.09 5.26 18.96
CA GLU A 67 -13.47 5.11 18.48
C GLU A 67 -14.49 5.33 19.61
N GLU A 68 -14.27 4.74 20.78
CA GLU A 68 -15.19 4.77 21.91
C GLU A 68 -15.18 6.10 22.68
N SER A 69 -13.99 6.60 23.01
CA SER A 69 -13.82 7.71 23.96
C SER A 69 -13.24 8.99 23.35
N LYS A 70 -12.94 8.99 22.04
CA LYS A 70 -12.25 10.09 21.34
C LYS A 70 -10.99 10.54 22.08
N ASN A 71 -10.25 9.59 22.65
CA ASN A 71 -9.04 9.86 23.40
C ASN A 71 -7.89 10.28 22.45
N LEU A 72 -7.52 11.57 22.49
CA LEU A 72 -6.48 12.14 21.65
C LEU A 72 -5.09 11.54 21.90
N SER A 73 -4.79 11.10 23.12
CA SER A 73 -3.50 10.47 23.44
C SER A 73 -3.36 9.11 22.73
N ALA A 74 -4.43 8.32 22.72
CA ALA A 74 -4.48 7.06 22.00
C ALA A 74 -4.30 7.26 20.48
N LEU A 75 -4.96 8.30 19.94
CA LEU A 75 -4.84 8.65 18.53
C LEU A 75 -3.41 9.10 18.16
N ASN A 76 -2.79 9.97 18.95
CA ASN A 76 -1.43 10.43 18.70
C ASN A 76 -0.43 9.26 18.71
N SER A 77 -0.56 8.34 19.67
CA SER A 77 0.25 7.12 19.74
C SER A 77 0.11 6.25 18.48
N LEU A 78 -1.12 6.12 17.97
CA LEU A 78 -1.42 5.37 16.75
C LEU A 78 -0.87 6.05 15.48
N ILE A 79 -0.96 7.38 15.40
CA ILE A 79 -0.37 8.15 14.31
C ILE A 79 1.15 7.99 14.30
N ASP A 80 1.79 8.04 15.47
CA ASP A 80 3.23 7.86 15.59
C ASP A 80 3.67 6.44 15.21
N SER A 81 2.86 5.42 15.51
CA SER A 81 3.14 4.05 15.08
C SER A 81 3.02 3.87 13.57
N GLU A 82 2.02 4.49 12.92
CA GLU A 82 1.91 4.52 11.46
C GLU A 82 3.05 5.28 10.78
N LYS A 83 3.46 6.43 11.33
CA LYS A 83 4.63 7.18 10.84
C LYS A 83 5.88 6.32 10.88
N LYS A 84 6.14 5.64 12.00
CA LYS A 84 7.27 4.72 12.14
C LYS A 84 7.23 3.59 11.11
N ARG A 85 6.06 2.96 10.89
CA ARG A 85 5.90 1.91 9.85
C ARG A 85 6.21 2.43 8.46
N LYS A 86 5.70 3.62 8.11
CA LYS A 86 5.95 4.25 6.82
C LYS A 86 7.43 4.54 6.63
N THR A 87 8.09 5.11 7.65
CA THR A 87 9.53 5.39 7.61
C THR A 87 10.34 4.11 7.44
N GLU A 88 10.07 3.04 8.20
CA GLU A 88 10.81 1.78 8.06
C GLU A 88 10.61 1.13 6.68
N ARG A 89 9.39 1.20 6.14
CA ARG A 89 9.11 0.71 4.77
C ARG A 89 9.90 1.49 3.72
N LEU A 90 9.99 2.81 3.88
CA LEU A 90 10.72 3.69 2.95
C LEU A 90 12.23 3.68 3.19
N ARG A 91 12.69 3.24 4.37
CA ARG A 91 14.10 3.29 4.76
C ARG A 91 15.00 2.62 3.74
N LYS A 92 14.68 1.39 3.32
CA LYS A 92 15.44 0.64 2.32
C LYS A 92 15.50 1.32 0.95
N TYR A 93 14.50 2.14 0.61
CA TYR A 93 14.46 2.89 -0.62
C TYR A 93 15.33 4.14 -0.53
N VAL A 94 15.28 4.83 0.60
CA VAL A 94 16.06 6.05 0.85
C VAL A 94 17.54 5.75 1.08
N GLU A 95 17.87 4.65 1.76
CA GLU A 95 19.25 4.20 2.01
C GLU A 95 19.89 3.50 0.80
N ASN A 96 19.21 3.45 -0.35
CA ASN A 96 19.75 2.79 -1.53
C ASN A 96 20.67 3.72 -2.32
N ASP A 97 21.96 3.40 -2.38
CA ASP A 97 22.96 4.18 -3.12
C ASP A 97 23.09 3.82 -4.61
N ILE A 98 22.39 2.77 -5.07
CA ILE A 98 22.51 2.25 -6.45
C ILE A 98 21.56 2.98 -7.39
N TRP A 99 20.37 3.37 -6.91
CA TRP A 99 19.31 3.94 -7.74
C TRP A 99 18.92 5.33 -7.24
N GLU A 100 19.08 6.33 -8.10
CA GLU A 100 18.63 7.69 -7.82
C GLU A 100 17.11 7.83 -7.95
N LEU A 101 16.53 8.67 -7.10
CA LEU A 101 15.12 9.04 -7.16
C LEU A 101 14.88 9.88 -8.41
N ARG A 102 13.87 9.52 -9.21
CA ARG A 102 13.45 10.33 -10.35
C ARG A 102 12.55 11.46 -9.87
N ASP A 103 12.91 12.70 -10.21
CA ASP A 103 12.07 13.87 -9.93
C ASP A 103 10.89 13.97 -10.89
N GLU A 104 11.12 13.64 -12.17
CA GLU A 104 10.13 13.74 -13.23
C GLU A 104 10.12 12.49 -14.11
N PRO A 105 8.99 12.14 -14.73
CA PRO A 105 8.97 11.10 -15.74
C PRO A 105 9.90 11.49 -16.91
N PRO A 106 10.48 10.51 -17.61
CA PRO A 106 11.21 10.79 -18.84
C PRO A 106 10.35 11.61 -19.82
N GLN A 107 10.95 12.57 -20.54
CA GLN A 107 10.21 13.41 -21.51
C GLN A 107 9.40 12.58 -22.53
N ASP A 108 9.93 11.41 -22.85
CA ASP A 108 9.38 10.50 -23.86
C ASP A 108 8.41 9.47 -23.30
N TRP A 109 7.99 9.60 -22.04
CA TRP A 109 7.13 8.62 -21.37
C TRP A 109 5.81 8.36 -22.11
N ASN A 110 5.26 9.39 -22.76
CA ASN A 110 4.01 9.32 -23.51
C ASN A 110 4.21 9.14 -25.03
N LYS A 111 5.42 8.79 -25.50
CA LYS A 111 5.62 8.49 -26.92
C LYS A 111 4.80 7.26 -27.33
N PRO A 112 4.29 7.21 -28.57
CA PRO A 112 3.63 6.02 -29.08
C PRO A 112 4.59 4.83 -29.04
N LEU A 113 4.02 3.62 -29.07
CA LEU A 113 4.80 2.40 -29.08
C LEU A 113 5.68 2.39 -30.36
N PRO A 114 6.91 1.87 -30.29
CA PRO A 114 7.72 1.69 -31.49
C PRO A 114 7.01 0.82 -32.53
N GLU A 115 7.18 1.14 -33.82
CA GLU A 115 6.47 0.49 -34.94
C GLU A 115 6.57 -1.04 -34.93
N TRP A 116 7.75 -1.59 -34.60
CA TRP A 116 7.96 -3.03 -34.51
C TRP A 116 7.08 -3.68 -33.43
N MET A 117 6.88 -3.00 -32.30
CA MET A 117 6.09 -3.48 -31.17
C MET A 117 4.60 -3.36 -31.46
N GLU A 118 4.17 -2.31 -32.17
CA GLU A 118 2.78 -2.17 -32.64
C GLU A 118 2.42 -3.29 -33.62
N LYS A 119 3.34 -3.62 -34.53
CA LYS A 119 3.17 -4.71 -35.50
C LYS A 119 3.07 -6.06 -34.81
N GLU A 120 3.95 -6.36 -33.86
CA GLU A 120 3.87 -7.59 -33.06
C GLU A 120 2.59 -7.64 -32.22
N TYR A 121 2.21 -6.53 -31.59
CA TYR A 121 0.99 -6.47 -30.78
C TYR A 121 -0.26 -6.74 -31.63
N SER A 122 -0.33 -6.22 -32.85
CA SER A 122 -1.51 -6.30 -33.72
C SER A 122 -2.00 -7.73 -34.00
N SER A 123 -1.11 -8.72 -34.02
CA SER A 123 -1.43 -10.13 -34.26
C SER A 123 -1.64 -10.94 -32.97
N THR A 124 -1.53 -10.32 -31.80
CA THR A 124 -1.71 -11.00 -30.51
C THR A 124 -3.17 -11.14 -30.12
N TYR A 125 -3.49 -12.21 -29.40
CA TYR A 125 -4.80 -12.42 -28.78
C TYR A 125 -5.29 -11.21 -27.96
N LEU A 126 -4.38 -10.53 -27.25
CA LEU A 126 -4.72 -9.37 -26.43
C LEU A 126 -5.18 -8.17 -27.27
N ALA A 127 -4.59 -7.95 -28.45
CA ALA A 127 -5.03 -6.89 -29.35
C ALA A 127 -6.47 -7.14 -29.82
N PHE A 128 -6.77 -8.35 -30.31
CA PHE A 128 -8.12 -8.74 -30.73
C PHE A 128 -9.14 -8.61 -29.59
N LYS A 129 -8.82 -9.11 -28.38
CA LYS A 129 -9.68 -8.97 -27.21
C LYS A 129 -9.84 -7.54 -26.71
N SER A 130 -8.85 -6.68 -26.95
CA SER A 130 -8.96 -5.25 -26.63
C SER A 130 -9.95 -4.55 -27.56
N VAL A 131 -9.96 -4.92 -28.85
CA VAL A 131 -10.90 -4.41 -29.84
C VAL A 131 -12.30 -4.89 -29.50
N GLU A 132 -12.50 -6.19 -29.30
CA GLU A 132 -13.79 -6.79 -28.92
C GLU A 132 -14.42 -6.13 -27.68
N ARG A 133 -13.60 -5.83 -26.65
CA ARG A 133 -14.10 -5.15 -25.43
C ARG A 133 -14.49 -3.69 -25.68
N LYS A 134 -13.80 -2.99 -26.58
CA LYS A 134 -14.06 -1.58 -26.92
C LYS A 134 -15.25 -1.44 -27.87
N SER A 135 -15.35 -2.30 -28.88
CA SER A 135 -16.48 -2.38 -29.79
C SER A 135 -17.57 -3.27 -29.17
N LYS A 136 -18.59 -2.67 -28.55
CA LYS A 136 -19.78 -3.41 -28.05
C LYS A 136 -20.59 -4.14 -29.15
N THR A 137 -20.09 -4.15 -30.38
CA THR A 137 -20.61 -4.82 -31.57
C THR A 137 -19.48 -5.67 -32.15
N ALA A 138 -19.45 -6.96 -31.79
CA ALA A 138 -18.45 -7.89 -32.28
C ALA A 138 -18.89 -8.48 -33.62
N GLU A 139 -18.24 -8.08 -34.73
CA GLU A 139 -18.04 -9.04 -35.82
C GLU A 139 -17.03 -10.07 -35.31
N VAL A 140 -17.49 -11.31 -35.16
CA VAL A 140 -16.69 -12.42 -34.65
C VAL A 140 -15.66 -12.78 -35.72
N VAL A 141 -14.46 -12.23 -35.61
CA VAL A 141 -13.30 -12.72 -36.37
C VAL A 141 -12.97 -14.10 -35.82
N ASN A 142 -13.39 -15.13 -36.54
CA ASN A 142 -13.30 -16.53 -36.15
C ASN A 142 -11.91 -17.10 -36.52
N GLU A 143 -10.84 -16.42 -36.08
CA GLU A 143 -9.47 -16.87 -36.24
C GLU A 143 -9.04 -17.66 -35.00
N SER A 144 -8.68 -18.92 -35.18
CA SER A 144 -8.17 -19.77 -34.10
C SER A 144 -6.73 -19.37 -33.76
N LEU A 145 -6.56 -18.63 -32.66
CA LEU A 145 -5.24 -18.28 -32.14
C LEU A 145 -4.75 -19.40 -31.21
N CYS A 146 -3.58 -19.98 -31.51
CA CYS A 146 -2.90 -20.88 -30.58
C CYS A 146 -2.30 -20.08 -29.43
N VAL A 147 -2.80 -20.30 -28.21
CA VAL A 147 -2.20 -19.80 -26.98
C VAL A 147 -1.71 -20.99 -26.19
N ILE A 148 -0.46 -20.94 -25.70
CA ILE A 148 0.07 -21.95 -24.77
C ILE A 148 -0.66 -21.74 -23.44
N SER A 149 -1.48 -22.72 -23.05
CA SER A 149 -2.19 -22.79 -21.77
C SER A 149 -1.28 -23.25 -20.64
#